data_AF-A0A3D0Z9A3-F1
#
_entry.id   AF-A0A3D0Z9A3-F1
#
_cell.length_a   1.000
_cell.length_b   1.000
_cell.length_c   1.000
_cell.angle_alpha   90.00
_cell.angle_beta   90.00
_cell.angle_gamma   90.00
#
_symmetry.space_group_name_H-M   'P 1'
#
loop_
_entity.id
_entity.type
_entity.pdbx_description
1 polymer ?
#
loop_
_entity_poly.entity_id
_entity_poly.type
_entity_poly.pdbx_seq_one_letter_code
_entity_poly.pdbx_strand_id
1 'polypeptide(L)'
;MVYIMRLGITETVLRDGNQSLMATRMKISDFEEILPRMDATGYYSLECWGGATFDSCIRFLNEDPWERLRIIRKLVPKTKLQMLLRGQNLLGYKHYSNEIVRKFIYESVKNGIDIVRIFDALNDIDNIKLAVDETNSNGAHPSCAICYTISPVHTSEKFIELALEYESIGAKSICIKDMSGILSPTAAFDLISSLKSKLKIPVILHSHCTSGFAYMTYIKAIEAGIDVLDTAISAFSGGASQPASEVISDVAESMGRATGLKKENQTAVNSHFVKVADKYKKSGILNIQSLSTIPEIIESQIPGGMYSNMLSQLEEIGCLDKYDEVMDKIPQVRKDLGWPPLVTPLSQMVSNQAVLNVVNGTDYFSVSKEVQAYINGEYGKIPSEISTELAMRKSRVTPKKRFPTWKSVESVYGNIAKNDCDLLTCSLFDSVGQRFLKNRGKENTGKAEIKSASLPEIRVEPCESLNAEIEPDYDSYLDFDFSVNNLTNKTMIFSQLSGSVVKICKREGEAVEKGDVLLICESMKMENEITSPIHGVISKIFVNAGEKVMVKNRLLEICDDVFRTRQRYCQRKKSLASSGR
;
A
#
# COMPACT_ATOMS: atom_id res chain seq x y z
N MET A 1 44.23 14.72 11.39
CA MET A 1 43.24 15.29 10.44
C MET A 1 42.17 14.24 10.25
N VAL A 2 41.04 14.35 10.96
CA VAL A 2 39.93 13.41 10.76
C VAL A 2 39.35 13.71 9.38
N TYR A 3 39.41 12.76 8.45
CA TYR A 3 38.67 12.87 7.20
C TYR A 3 37.17 12.87 7.56
N ILE A 4 36.59 14.05 7.70
CA ILE A 4 35.14 14.20 7.92
C ILE A 4 34.48 13.84 6.60
N MET A 5 34.01 12.59 6.47
CA MET A 5 33.17 12.20 5.34
C MET A 5 31.87 13.01 5.39
N ARG A 6 31.62 13.75 4.31
CA ARG A 6 30.41 14.55 4.09
C ARG A 6 29.16 13.68 4.28
N LEU A 7 28.18 14.18 5.02
CA LEU A 7 26.88 13.53 5.16
C LEU A 7 26.02 13.81 3.91
N GLY A 8 25.52 12.75 3.27
CA GLY A 8 24.56 12.88 2.18
C GLY A 8 23.16 13.16 2.70
N ILE A 9 22.39 13.98 1.99
CA ILE A 9 20.98 14.24 2.27
C ILE A 9 20.15 13.89 1.03
N THR A 10 19.20 12.97 1.18
CA THR A 10 18.21 12.63 0.15
C THR A 10 16.92 13.38 0.44
N GLU A 11 16.47 14.20 -0.50
CA GLU A 11 15.23 14.98 -0.37
C GLU A 11 14.03 14.19 -0.90
N THR A 12 12.98 14.05 -0.09
CA THR A 12 11.82 13.18 -0.37
C THR A 12 10.55 13.94 -0.71
N VAL A 13 10.54 15.28 -0.73
CA VAL A 13 9.31 16.08 -0.96
C VAL A 13 8.55 15.69 -2.23
N LEU A 14 9.25 15.32 -3.30
CA LEU A 14 8.67 14.95 -4.60
C LEU A 14 8.02 13.56 -4.61
N ARG A 15 8.28 12.71 -3.60
CA ARG A 15 7.74 11.35 -3.47
C ARG A 15 7.17 11.11 -2.07
N ASP A 16 7.99 10.82 -1.07
CA ASP A 16 7.51 10.36 0.24
C ASP A 16 6.85 11.46 1.07
N GLY A 17 7.36 12.70 1.00
CA GLY A 17 6.81 13.82 1.77
C GLY A 17 5.35 14.07 1.42
N ASN A 18 5.06 14.25 0.13
CA ASN A 18 3.67 14.44 -0.32
C ASN A 18 2.84 13.15 -0.27
N GLN A 19 3.46 11.97 -0.44
CA GLN A 19 2.76 10.70 -0.25
C GLN A 19 2.22 10.55 1.18
N SER A 20 3.02 10.95 2.16
CA SER A 20 2.71 10.83 3.59
C SER A 20 1.69 11.85 4.07
N LEU A 21 1.80 13.10 3.60
CA LEU A 21 0.99 14.21 4.14
C LEU A 21 -0.25 14.55 3.31
N MET A 22 -0.26 14.22 2.02
CA MET A 22 -1.32 14.66 1.10
C MET A 22 -1.72 13.59 0.08
N ALA A 23 -1.67 12.32 0.50
CA ALA A 23 -2.13 11.17 -0.27
C ALA A 23 -1.55 11.07 -1.69
N THR A 24 -0.32 11.56 -1.91
CA THR A 24 0.38 11.52 -3.20
C THR A 24 -0.28 12.38 -4.30
N ARG A 25 -0.93 13.50 -3.94
CA ARG A 25 -1.74 14.30 -4.89
C ARG A 25 -1.02 15.53 -5.47
N MET A 26 0.30 15.62 -5.33
CA MET A 26 1.10 16.72 -5.87
C MET A 26 1.28 16.55 -7.38
N LYS A 27 0.89 17.57 -8.16
CA LYS A 27 1.00 17.58 -9.63
C LYS A 27 2.39 18.05 -10.07
N ILE A 28 2.81 17.67 -11.27
CA ILE A 28 4.08 18.18 -11.83
C ILE A 28 4.10 19.70 -11.92
N SER A 29 2.95 20.31 -12.27
CA SER A 29 2.77 21.77 -12.34
C SER A 29 2.99 22.49 -11.00
N ASP A 30 2.93 21.77 -9.87
CA ASP A 30 3.14 22.37 -8.55
C ASP A 30 4.63 22.50 -8.21
N PHE A 31 5.53 21.84 -8.92
CA PHE A 31 6.97 21.84 -8.56
C PHE A 31 7.92 21.90 -9.74
N GLU A 32 7.45 21.87 -10.99
CA GLU A 32 8.31 21.89 -12.18
C GLU A 32 9.30 23.08 -12.17
N GLU A 33 8.82 24.28 -11.80
CA GLU A 33 9.64 25.50 -11.79
C GLU A 33 10.77 25.49 -10.75
N ILE A 34 10.62 24.74 -9.65
CA ILE A 34 11.62 24.71 -8.57
C ILE A 34 12.71 23.65 -8.80
N LEU A 35 12.51 22.73 -9.75
CA LEU A 35 13.43 21.61 -10.03
C LEU A 35 14.89 22.06 -10.31
N PRO A 36 15.17 23.08 -11.15
CA PRO A 36 16.54 23.52 -11.38
C PRO A 36 17.23 24.05 -10.11
N ARG A 37 16.46 24.64 -9.19
CA ARG A 37 16.98 25.11 -7.90
C ARG A 37 17.32 23.93 -6.99
N MET A 38 16.44 22.90 -6.96
CA MET A 38 16.69 21.65 -6.23
C MET A 38 17.96 20.94 -6.75
N ASP A 39 18.15 20.89 -8.08
CA ASP A 39 19.35 20.32 -8.71
C ASP A 39 20.65 21.03 -8.29
N ALA A 40 20.56 22.35 -8.07
CA ALA A 40 21.70 23.16 -7.68
C ALA A 40 22.02 23.14 -6.18
N THR A 41 21.15 22.57 -5.33
CA THR A 41 21.26 22.58 -3.85
C THR A 41 22.41 21.73 -3.34
N GLY A 42 22.73 20.64 -4.04
CA GLY A 42 23.78 19.69 -3.63
C GLY A 42 23.28 18.49 -2.83
N TYR A 43 22.01 18.09 -3.00
CA TYR A 43 21.46 16.86 -2.44
C TYR A 43 22.22 15.63 -2.93
N TYR A 44 22.28 14.58 -2.10
CA TYR A 44 22.82 13.27 -2.48
C TYR A 44 21.94 12.63 -3.57
N SER A 45 20.62 12.66 -3.36
CA SER A 45 19.62 12.28 -4.36
C SER A 45 18.30 13.02 -4.13
N LEU A 46 17.47 13.09 -5.16
CA LEU A 46 16.05 13.44 -5.04
C LEU A 46 15.23 12.17 -5.19
N GLU A 47 14.47 11.81 -4.17
CA GLU A 47 13.50 10.74 -4.29
C GLU A 47 12.22 11.30 -4.92
N CYS A 48 12.00 10.97 -6.18
CA CYS A 48 11.01 11.66 -7.02
C CYS A 48 10.07 10.72 -7.80
N TRP A 49 10.25 9.41 -7.65
CA TRP A 49 9.49 8.41 -8.41
C TRP A 49 9.32 7.10 -7.66
N GLY A 50 8.47 6.20 -8.17
CA GLY A 50 8.14 4.95 -7.49
C GLY A 50 7.19 5.14 -6.31
N GLY A 51 7.16 4.17 -5.39
CA GLY A 51 6.14 4.15 -4.33
C GLY A 51 4.71 4.25 -4.91
N ALA A 52 3.89 5.14 -4.35
CA ALA A 52 2.51 5.35 -4.82
C ALA A 52 2.37 6.38 -5.94
N THR A 53 3.45 7.06 -6.34
CA THR A 53 3.38 8.15 -7.34
C THR A 53 2.88 7.65 -8.68
N PHE A 54 3.32 6.48 -9.13
CA PHE A 54 2.92 5.91 -10.42
C PHE A 54 1.41 5.68 -10.52
N ASP A 55 0.82 4.98 -9.53
CA ASP A 55 -0.63 4.79 -9.44
C ASP A 55 -1.36 6.13 -9.31
N SER A 56 -0.85 7.05 -8.49
CA SER A 56 -1.50 8.34 -8.27
C SER A 56 -1.57 9.20 -9.54
N CYS A 57 -0.49 9.23 -10.32
CA CYS A 57 -0.40 9.95 -11.59
C CYS A 57 -1.54 9.53 -12.54
N ILE A 58 -1.69 8.23 -12.78
CA ILE A 58 -2.66 7.70 -13.75
C ILE A 58 -4.09 7.67 -13.20
N ARG A 59 -4.27 7.51 -11.88
CA ARG A 59 -5.59 7.34 -11.27
C ARG A 59 -6.25 8.66 -10.90
N PHE A 60 -5.48 9.63 -10.41
CA PHE A 60 -6.04 10.85 -9.81
C PHE A 60 -5.56 12.14 -10.48
N LEU A 61 -4.33 12.17 -10.98
CA LEU A 61 -3.75 13.40 -11.52
C LEU A 61 -3.95 13.54 -13.03
N ASN A 62 -4.27 12.44 -13.72
CA ASN A 62 -4.31 12.35 -15.17
C ASN A 62 -2.96 12.77 -15.80
N GLU A 63 -1.86 12.34 -15.18
CA GLU A 63 -0.49 12.59 -15.62
C GLU A 63 0.19 11.28 -16.01
N ASP A 64 1.03 11.32 -17.05
CA ASP A 64 1.85 10.16 -17.42
C ASP A 64 3.06 10.09 -16.48
N PRO A 65 3.20 9.03 -15.66
CA PRO A 65 4.31 8.93 -14.71
C PRO A 65 5.67 8.82 -15.41
N TRP A 66 5.73 8.30 -16.63
CA TRP A 66 6.98 8.24 -17.41
C TRP A 66 7.38 9.61 -17.92
N GLU A 67 6.40 10.41 -18.38
CA GLU A 67 6.67 11.78 -18.81
C GLU A 67 7.09 12.66 -17.64
N ARG A 68 6.43 12.50 -16.49
CA ARG A 68 6.84 13.15 -15.24
C ARG A 68 8.31 12.87 -14.92
N LEU A 69 8.76 11.61 -15.03
CA LEU A 69 10.16 11.23 -14.82
C LEU A 69 11.11 11.92 -15.83
N ARG A 70 10.76 11.93 -17.13
CA ARG A 70 11.58 12.59 -18.17
C ARG A 70 11.70 14.10 -17.94
N ILE A 71 10.62 14.77 -17.55
CA ILE A 71 10.63 16.21 -17.22
C ILE A 71 11.57 16.46 -16.03
N ILE A 72 11.44 15.68 -14.96
CA ILE A 72 12.32 15.80 -13.79
C ILE A 72 13.78 15.57 -14.19
N ARG A 73 14.09 14.51 -14.94
CA ARG A 73 15.45 14.23 -15.40
C ARG A 73 16.03 15.37 -16.24
N LYS A 74 15.24 15.96 -17.13
CA LYS A 74 15.65 17.08 -17.98
C LYS A 74 15.99 18.33 -17.16
N LEU A 75 15.20 18.64 -16.14
CA LEU A 75 15.37 19.85 -15.30
C LEU A 75 16.34 19.65 -14.14
N VAL A 76 16.59 18.40 -13.76
CA VAL A 76 17.55 18.00 -12.73
C VAL A 76 18.60 17.11 -13.39
N PRO A 77 19.59 17.63 -14.12
CA PRO A 77 20.60 16.79 -14.78
C PRO A 77 21.79 16.38 -13.90
N LYS A 78 22.01 17.02 -12.73
CA LYS A 78 23.21 16.79 -11.90
C LYS A 78 22.95 15.88 -10.71
N THR A 79 21.83 16.08 -10.03
CA THR A 79 21.47 15.34 -8.82
C THR A 79 20.93 13.96 -9.19
N LYS A 80 21.31 12.94 -8.41
CA LYS A 80 20.83 11.57 -8.66
C LYS A 80 19.31 11.49 -8.44
N LEU A 81 18.58 10.89 -9.37
CA LEU A 81 17.16 10.60 -9.20
C LEU A 81 17.00 9.22 -8.57
N GLN A 82 16.19 9.16 -7.51
CA GLN A 82 15.93 7.95 -6.74
C GLN A 82 14.47 7.54 -6.86
N MET A 83 14.23 6.24 -7.02
CA MET A 83 12.90 5.65 -6.87
C MET A 83 12.83 4.62 -5.74
N LEU A 84 11.62 4.40 -5.22
CA LEU A 84 11.30 3.29 -4.33
C LEU A 84 10.60 2.16 -5.11
N LEU A 85 11.18 0.96 -5.09
CA LEU A 85 10.73 -0.25 -5.79
C LEU A 85 10.49 -1.41 -4.81
N ARG A 86 9.38 -2.13 -4.98
CA ARG A 86 8.96 -3.24 -4.11
C ARG A 86 9.40 -4.62 -4.64
N GLY A 87 10.70 -4.80 -4.92
CA GLY A 87 11.23 -6.08 -5.43
C GLY A 87 10.40 -6.62 -6.60
N GLN A 88 9.98 -7.89 -6.50
CA GLN A 88 9.13 -8.57 -7.49
C GLN A 88 7.76 -7.91 -7.72
N ASN A 89 7.28 -7.06 -6.80
CA ASN A 89 6.01 -6.35 -6.91
C ASN A 89 6.13 -5.02 -7.65
N LEU A 90 7.35 -4.58 -7.95
CA LEU A 90 7.61 -3.31 -8.64
C LEU A 90 6.91 -2.14 -7.94
N LEU A 91 5.94 -1.51 -8.61
CA LEU A 91 5.08 -0.45 -8.05
C LEU A 91 3.62 -0.89 -7.89
N GLY A 92 3.33 -2.16 -8.17
CA GLY A 92 1.99 -2.73 -8.10
C GLY A 92 1.67 -3.38 -6.75
N TYR A 93 0.65 -4.24 -6.78
CA TYR A 93 0.05 -4.89 -5.60
C TYR A 93 0.28 -6.41 -5.54
N LYS A 94 0.91 -6.98 -6.57
CA LYS A 94 1.19 -8.41 -6.69
C LYS A 94 2.58 -8.63 -7.30
N HIS A 95 3.08 -9.86 -7.25
CA HIS A 95 4.32 -10.23 -7.92
C HIS A 95 4.12 -10.20 -9.45
N TYR A 96 5.17 -9.85 -10.19
CA TYR A 96 5.20 -9.86 -11.66
C TYR A 96 6.16 -10.93 -12.18
N SER A 97 6.07 -11.26 -13.48
CA SER A 97 7.04 -12.18 -14.09
C SER A 97 8.43 -11.56 -14.13
N ASN A 98 9.46 -12.40 -14.14
CA ASN A 98 10.84 -11.92 -14.22
C ASN A 98 11.06 -11.04 -15.46
N GLU A 99 10.42 -11.35 -16.58
CA GLU A 99 10.48 -10.55 -17.80
C GLU A 99 9.93 -9.13 -17.62
N ILE A 100 8.78 -8.98 -16.96
CA ILE A 100 8.18 -7.68 -16.65
C ILE A 100 9.06 -6.90 -15.68
N VAL A 101 9.61 -7.57 -14.66
CA VAL A 101 10.55 -6.94 -13.70
C VAL A 101 11.77 -6.38 -14.43
N ARG A 102 12.37 -7.16 -15.32
CA ARG A 102 13.54 -6.72 -16.09
C ARG A 102 13.23 -5.51 -16.95
N LYS A 103 12.16 -5.58 -17.75
CA LYS A 103 11.72 -4.48 -18.62
C LYS A 103 11.38 -3.21 -17.83
N PHE A 104 10.74 -3.35 -16.68
CA PHE A 104 10.39 -2.20 -15.85
C PHE A 104 11.63 -1.47 -15.35
N ILE A 105 12.62 -2.20 -14.84
CA ILE A 105 13.88 -1.61 -14.35
C ILE A 105 14.66 -0.99 -15.49
N TYR A 106 14.79 -1.69 -16.63
CA TYR A 106 15.41 -1.16 -17.84
C TYR A 106 14.80 0.18 -18.27
N GLU A 107 13.47 0.24 -18.44
CA GLU A 107 12.81 1.49 -18.83
C GLU A 107 12.92 2.56 -17.73
N SER A 108 12.89 2.20 -16.44
CA SER A 108 13.08 3.17 -15.35
C SER A 108 14.45 3.85 -15.41
N VAL A 109 15.51 3.06 -15.56
CA VAL A 109 16.90 3.57 -15.66
C VAL A 109 17.08 4.39 -16.94
N LYS A 110 16.64 3.84 -18.08
CA LYS A 110 16.70 4.52 -19.39
C LYS A 110 16.00 5.88 -19.40
N ASN A 111 14.90 6.04 -18.66
CA ASN A 111 14.16 7.30 -18.59
C ASN A 111 14.67 8.26 -17.49
N GLY A 112 15.65 7.86 -16.67
CA GLY A 112 16.43 8.79 -15.84
C GLY A 112 16.68 8.41 -14.38
N ILE A 113 16.23 7.24 -13.92
CA ILE A 113 16.50 6.77 -12.54
C ILE A 113 17.96 6.35 -12.39
N ASP A 114 18.65 6.91 -11.39
CA ASP A 114 20.03 6.57 -11.04
C ASP A 114 20.11 5.60 -9.86
N ILE A 115 19.23 5.78 -8.87
CA ILE A 115 19.18 4.96 -7.65
C ILE A 115 17.84 4.24 -7.58
N VAL A 116 17.90 2.92 -7.50
CA VAL A 116 16.72 2.08 -7.24
C VAL A 116 16.79 1.60 -5.81
N ARG A 117 15.94 2.16 -4.93
CA ARG A 117 15.79 1.64 -3.58
C ARG A 117 14.85 0.45 -3.61
N ILE A 118 15.39 -0.74 -3.35
CA ILE A 118 14.67 -2.02 -3.52
C ILE A 118 14.37 -2.59 -2.14
N PHE A 119 13.10 -2.85 -1.84
CA PHE A 119 12.70 -3.52 -0.62
C PHE A 119 11.69 -4.63 -0.89
N ASP A 120 11.61 -5.57 0.03
CA ASP A 120 10.54 -6.57 0.11
C ASP A 120 9.84 -6.44 1.47
N ALA A 121 8.51 -6.58 1.49
CA ALA A 121 7.72 -6.35 2.70
C ALA A 121 8.02 -7.37 3.82
N LEU A 122 8.48 -8.56 3.46
CA LEU A 122 8.89 -9.64 4.37
C LEU A 122 10.39 -9.66 4.64
N ASN A 123 11.16 -8.72 4.04
CA ASN A 123 12.62 -8.80 3.97
C ASN A 123 13.11 -10.11 3.31
N ASP A 124 12.32 -10.68 2.40
CA ASP A 124 12.70 -11.89 1.67
C ASP A 124 13.66 -11.54 0.52
N ILE A 125 14.90 -12.00 0.65
CA ILE A 125 15.96 -11.75 -0.33
C ILE A 125 15.62 -12.31 -1.72
N ASP A 126 14.89 -13.44 -1.81
CA ASP A 126 14.55 -14.06 -3.09
C ASP A 126 13.64 -13.17 -3.93
N ASN A 127 12.84 -12.31 -3.29
CA ASN A 127 11.96 -11.36 -3.97
C ASN A 127 12.69 -10.11 -4.48
N ILE A 128 13.94 -9.86 -4.09
CA ILE A 128 14.69 -8.67 -4.52
C ILE A 128 15.89 -8.97 -5.42
N LYS A 129 16.46 -10.20 -5.38
CA LYS A 129 17.66 -10.60 -6.13
C LYS A 129 17.62 -10.17 -7.59
N LEU A 130 16.54 -10.52 -8.30
CA LEU A 130 16.37 -10.16 -9.70
C LEU A 130 16.41 -8.64 -9.93
N ALA A 131 15.78 -7.87 -9.06
CA ALA A 131 15.76 -6.42 -9.19
C ALA A 131 17.13 -5.80 -8.94
N VAL A 132 17.92 -6.37 -8.02
CA VAL A 132 19.31 -5.95 -7.76
C VAL A 132 20.18 -6.25 -8.98
N ASP A 133 20.13 -7.47 -9.49
CA ASP A 133 20.90 -7.91 -10.66
C ASP A 133 20.60 -7.04 -11.89
N GLU A 134 19.31 -6.80 -12.15
CA GLU A 134 18.89 -5.99 -13.28
C GLU A 134 19.30 -4.53 -13.12
N THR A 135 19.18 -3.97 -11.90
CA THR A 135 19.61 -2.58 -11.64
C THR A 135 21.11 -2.43 -11.88
N ASN A 136 21.92 -3.38 -11.42
CA ASN A 136 23.36 -3.41 -11.68
C ASN A 136 23.69 -3.53 -13.16
N SER A 137 23.01 -4.43 -13.87
CA SER A 137 23.21 -4.69 -15.31
C SER A 137 22.90 -3.46 -16.17
N ASN A 138 21.98 -2.62 -15.72
CA ASN A 138 21.64 -1.35 -16.36
C ASN A 138 22.51 -0.16 -15.91
N GLY A 139 23.55 -0.40 -15.11
CA GLY A 139 24.51 0.62 -14.67
C GLY A 139 24.02 1.53 -13.53
N ALA A 140 22.83 1.27 -12.97
CA ALA A 140 22.25 2.04 -11.88
C ALA A 140 22.73 1.57 -10.49
N HIS A 141 22.26 2.24 -9.45
CA HIS A 141 22.62 1.97 -8.05
C HIS A 141 21.50 1.22 -7.31
N PRO A 142 21.63 -0.10 -7.05
CA PRO A 142 20.69 -0.80 -6.18
C PRO A 142 20.97 -0.46 -4.72
N SER A 143 20.02 0.23 -4.09
CA SER A 143 20.00 0.49 -2.64
C SER A 143 19.03 -0.49 -1.97
N CYS A 144 19.50 -1.63 -1.49
CA CYS A 144 18.65 -2.59 -0.82
C CYS A 144 18.19 -2.06 0.54
N ALA A 145 16.89 -2.15 0.83
CA ALA A 145 16.31 -1.61 2.05
C ALA A 145 15.78 -2.72 2.95
N ILE A 146 16.14 -2.61 4.23
CA ILE A 146 15.65 -3.43 5.32
C ILE A 146 14.40 -2.74 5.87
N CYS A 147 13.24 -3.39 5.78
CA CYS A 147 12.05 -2.96 6.48
C CYS A 147 12.24 -3.19 7.98
N TYR A 148 12.55 -2.13 8.71
CA TYR A 148 12.79 -2.20 10.14
C TYR A 148 11.48 -2.46 10.89
N THR A 149 11.53 -3.35 11.87
CA THR A 149 10.38 -3.66 12.73
C THR A 149 10.87 -4.27 14.05
N ILE A 150 10.00 -4.29 15.06
CA ILE A 150 10.32 -4.83 16.38
C ILE A 150 9.42 -6.04 16.64
N SER A 151 10.02 -7.20 16.89
CA SER A 151 9.32 -8.39 17.38
C SER A 151 10.33 -9.40 17.95
N PRO A 152 9.90 -10.49 18.62
CA PRO A 152 10.80 -11.50 19.16
C PRO A 152 11.77 -12.14 18.15
N VAL A 153 11.47 -12.08 16.84
CA VAL A 153 12.32 -12.66 15.77
C VAL A 153 13.15 -11.61 15.02
N HIS A 154 12.92 -10.32 15.28
CA HIS A 154 13.65 -9.23 14.64
C HIS A 154 14.67 -8.65 15.62
N THR A 155 15.92 -9.08 15.48
CA THR A 155 17.04 -8.59 16.31
C THR A 155 18.04 -7.82 15.46
N SER A 156 18.90 -7.03 16.11
CA SER A 156 20.00 -6.32 15.45
C SER A 156 20.89 -7.28 14.66
N GLU A 157 21.18 -8.47 15.19
CA GLU A 157 21.97 -9.50 14.53
C GLU A 157 21.31 -9.96 13.23
N LYS A 158 19.99 -10.20 13.24
CA LYS A 158 19.24 -10.60 12.04
C LYS A 158 19.23 -9.51 10.97
N PHE A 159 19.10 -8.25 11.36
CA PHE A 159 19.21 -7.13 10.42
C PHE A 159 20.63 -6.99 9.83
N ILE A 160 21.66 -7.24 10.62
CA ILE A 160 23.05 -7.23 10.15
C ILE A 160 23.32 -8.40 9.19
N GLU A 161 22.86 -9.61 9.51
CA GLU A 161 22.94 -10.78 8.62
C GLU A 161 22.30 -10.47 7.26
N LEU A 162 21.06 -9.95 7.27
CA LEU A 162 20.36 -9.56 6.06
C LEU A 162 21.10 -8.47 5.26
N ALA A 163 21.69 -7.48 5.93
CA ALA A 163 22.47 -6.45 5.27
C ALA A 163 23.70 -7.02 4.53
N LEU A 164 24.38 -8.00 5.14
CA LEU A 164 25.52 -8.70 4.54
C LEU A 164 25.07 -9.57 3.36
N GLU A 165 23.91 -10.24 3.47
CA GLU A 165 23.33 -10.96 2.34
C GLU A 165 22.99 -10.02 1.18
N TYR A 166 22.42 -8.84 1.46
CA TYR A 166 22.16 -7.81 0.45
C TYR A 166 23.45 -7.32 -0.22
N GLU A 167 24.53 -7.07 0.53
CA GLU A 167 25.84 -6.75 -0.04
C GLU A 167 26.34 -7.88 -0.95
N SER A 168 26.17 -9.14 -0.54
CA SER A 168 26.65 -10.32 -1.30
C SER A 168 25.95 -10.50 -2.66
N ILE A 169 24.71 -10.06 -2.79
CA ILE A 169 23.96 -10.10 -4.07
C ILE A 169 24.17 -8.84 -4.92
N GLY A 170 25.09 -7.95 -4.51
CA GLY A 170 25.48 -6.78 -5.31
C GLY A 170 24.75 -5.48 -4.97
N ALA A 171 24.18 -5.34 -3.78
CA ALA A 171 23.74 -4.03 -3.31
C ALA A 171 24.90 -3.02 -3.31
N LYS A 172 24.65 -1.77 -3.69
CA LYS A 172 25.63 -0.66 -3.64
C LYS A 172 25.41 0.27 -2.45
N SER A 173 24.31 0.13 -1.72
CA SER A 173 24.10 0.69 -0.39
C SER A 173 23.01 -0.08 0.35
N ILE A 174 23.03 0.00 1.68
CA ILE A 174 21.98 -0.57 2.55
C ILE A 174 21.17 0.56 3.14
N CYS A 175 19.84 0.51 3.02
CA CYS A 175 18.93 1.45 3.64
C CYS A 175 18.19 0.80 4.81
N ILE A 176 18.30 1.37 6.01
CA ILE A 176 17.40 1.04 7.12
C ILE A 176 16.12 1.83 6.88
N LYS A 177 15.04 1.14 6.49
CA LYS A 177 13.74 1.74 6.24
C LYS A 177 12.82 1.55 7.44
N ASP A 178 12.80 2.54 8.30
CA ASP A 178 11.88 2.66 9.42
C ASP A 178 10.60 3.40 8.99
N MET A 179 9.69 2.66 8.35
CA MET A 179 8.47 3.20 7.76
C MET A 179 7.47 3.75 8.78
N SER A 180 7.54 3.30 10.04
CA SER A 180 6.61 3.70 11.11
C SER A 180 7.23 4.71 12.07
N GLY A 181 8.54 4.95 12.00
CA GLY A 181 9.25 5.84 12.91
C GLY A 181 9.58 5.21 14.26
N ILE A 182 9.68 3.88 14.36
CA ILE A 182 9.78 3.16 15.63
C ILE A 182 11.23 2.81 16.01
N LEU A 183 12.21 3.16 15.19
CA LEU A 183 13.63 2.95 15.51
C LEU A 183 14.05 3.94 16.61
N SER A 184 14.28 3.43 17.81
CA SER A 184 14.72 4.25 18.94
C SER A 184 16.14 4.80 18.74
N PRO A 185 16.51 5.92 19.38
CA PRO A 185 17.83 6.50 19.18
C PRO A 185 18.99 5.58 19.58
N THR A 186 18.86 4.83 20.66
CA THR A 186 19.89 3.87 21.10
C THR A 186 20.02 2.70 20.14
N ALA A 187 18.89 2.11 19.72
CA ALA A 187 18.89 1.03 18.73
C ALA A 187 19.50 1.48 17.39
N ALA A 188 19.22 2.72 16.97
CA ALA A 188 19.83 3.30 15.78
C ALA A 188 21.36 3.39 15.90
N PHE A 189 21.86 3.91 17.02
CA PHE A 189 23.31 4.02 17.26
C PHE A 189 23.99 2.65 17.16
N ASP A 190 23.46 1.66 17.87
CA ASP A 190 24.05 0.32 17.96
C ASP A 190 24.01 -0.42 16.61
N LEU A 191 22.85 -0.37 15.94
CA LEU A 191 22.66 -1.00 14.64
C LEU A 191 23.55 -0.38 13.57
N ILE A 192 23.57 0.96 13.48
CA ILE A 192 24.37 1.67 12.47
C ILE A 192 25.86 1.48 12.72
N SER A 193 26.32 1.59 13.97
CA SER A 193 27.73 1.34 14.33
C SER A 193 28.17 -0.07 13.91
N SER A 194 27.31 -1.06 14.19
CA SER A 194 27.57 -2.45 13.82
C SER A 194 27.60 -2.66 12.31
N LEU A 195 26.65 -2.08 11.56
CA LEU A 195 26.61 -2.15 10.11
C LEU A 195 27.83 -1.47 9.47
N LYS A 196 28.18 -0.26 9.93
CA LYS A 196 29.36 0.49 9.46
C LYS A 196 30.68 -0.24 9.71
N SER A 197 30.77 -1.06 10.76
CA SER A 197 31.96 -1.87 11.04
C SER A 197 32.11 -3.11 10.14
N LYS A 198 31.01 -3.58 9.53
CA LYS A 198 30.96 -4.85 8.78
C LYS A 198 30.79 -4.66 7.27
N LEU A 199 30.03 -3.65 6.84
CA LEU A 199 29.75 -3.35 5.44
C LEU A 199 30.85 -2.51 4.81
N LYS A 200 31.07 -2.70 3.51
CA LYS A 200 31.97 -1.89 2.69
C LYS A 200 31.21 -0.81 1.90
N ILE A 201 29.90 -0.95 1.81
CA ILE A 201 28.99 -0.04 1.11
C ILE A 201 28.32 0.96 2.07
N PRO A 202 27.84 2.11 1.56
CA PRO A 202 27.17 3.12 2.39
C PRO A 202 25.91 2.60 3.08
N VAL A 203 25.68 3.10 4.29
CA VAL A 203 24.46 2.89 5.08
C VAL A 203 23.62 4.16 5.05
N ILE A 204 22.36 3.99 4.71
CA ILE A 204 21.35 5.04 4.58
C ILE A 204 20.30 4.82 5.66
N LEU A 205 19.82 5.89 6.28
CA LEU A 205 18.70 5.82 7.20
C LEU A 205 17.51 6.63 6.66
N HIS A 206 16.36 5.98 6.66
CA HIS A 206 15.08 6.54 6.32
C HIS A 206 14.12 6.27 7.47
N SER A 207 13.69 7.32 8.18
CA SER A 207 12.73 7.21 9.29
C SER A 207 11.64 8.28 9.19
N HIS A 208 10.43 7.89 9.56
CA HIS A 208 9.27 8.79 9.65
C HIS A 208 9.16 9.39 11.06
N CYS A 209 8.64 10.61 11.20
CA CYS A 209 8.54 11.31 12.47
C CYS A 209 7.31 10.90 13.31
N THR A 210 6.54 9.90 12.90
CA THR A 210 5.22 9.60 13.45
C THR A 210 5.26 9.39 14.97
N SER A 211 6.24 8.64 15.47
CA SER A 211 6.42 8.42 16.92
C SER A 211 7.04 9.60 17.67
N GLY A 212 7.65 10.54 16.96
CA GLY A 212 8.53 11.58 17.51
C GLY A 212 10.01 11.20 17.62
N PHE A 213 10.41 9.94 17.36
CA PHE A 213 11.80 9.51 17.51
C PHE A 213 12.76 10.01 16.43
N ALA A 214 12.30 10.18 15.19
CA ALA A 214 13.19 10.33 14.02
C ALA A 214 14.28 11.41 14.16
N TYR A 215 13.97 12.58 14.71
CA TYR A 215 14.98 13.63 14.92
C TYR A 215 16.10 13.20 15.88
N MET A 216 15.76 12.60 17.02
CA MET A 216 16.73 12.08 17.99
C MET A 216 17.50 10.88 17.42
N THR A 217 16.79 10.03 16.67
CA THR A 217 17.36 8.89 15.96
C THR A 217 18.37 9.34 14.90
N TYR A 218 18.15 10.46 14.21
CA TYR A 218 19.09 11.00 13.23
C TYR A 218 20.35 11.58 13.90
N ILE A 219 20.23 12.22 15.07
CA ILE A 219 21.39 12.65 15.85
C ILE A 219 22.27 11.44 16.19
N LYS A 220 21.66 10.37 16.71
CA LYS A 220 22.38 9.13 17.03
C LYS A 220 22.95 8.42 15.81
N ALA A 221 22.26 8.47 14.67
CA ALA A 221 22.78 7.97 13.41
C ALA A 221 24.03 8.75 12.94
N ILE A 222 24.05 10.08 13.10
CA ILE A 222 25.20 10.93 12.77
C ILE A 222 26.39 10.57 13.66
N GLU A 223 26.18 10.41 14.98
CA GLU A 223 27.22 9.96 15.92
C GLU A 223 27.78 8.57 15.54
N ALA A 224 26.93 7.66 15.09
CA ALA A 224 27.30 6.32 14.64
C ALA A 224 27.95 6.27 13.23
N GLY A 225 28.05 7.40 12.54
CA GLY A 225 28.72 7.50 11.25
C GLY A 225 27.87 7.12 10.03
N ILE A 226 26.54 7.28 10.09
CA ILE A 226 25.61 7.06 8.95
C ILE A 226 26.05 7.82 7.69
N ASP A 227 25.92 7.28 6.47
CA ASP A 227 26.44 7.96 5.27
C ASP A 227 25.43 8.92 4.63
N VAL A 228 24.14 8.55 4.66
CA VAL A 228 23.06 9.33 4.05
C VAL A 228 21.83 9.31 4.95
N LEU A 229 21.15 10.46 5.07
CA LEU A 229 19.85 10.58 5.72
C LEU A 229 18.80 11.01 4.70
N ASP A 230 17.62 10.38 4.76
CA ASP A 230 16.46 10.85 4.04
C ASP A 230 15.72 11.94 4.83
N THR A 231 15.42 13.06 4.20
CA THR A 231 14.74 14.20 4.81
C THR A 231 13.67 14.74 3.86
N ALA A 232 12.71 15.48 4.40
CA ALA A 232 11.73 16.23 3.63
C ALA A 232 11.92 17.73 3.90
N ILE A 233 11.82 18.59 2.89
CA ILE A 233 11.85 20.04 3.12
C ILE A 233 10.77 20.45 4.13
N SER A 234 11.05 21.43 4.99
CA SER A 234 10.25 21.67 6.19
C SER A 234 8.73 21.80 5.95
N ALA A 235 8.29 22.42 4.84
CA ALA A 235 6.88 22.50 4.44
C ALA A 235 6.14 21.16 4.31
N PHE A 236 6.88 20.07 4.06
CA PHE A 236 6.38 18.69 3.93
C PHE A 236 7.08 17.72 4.90
N SER A 237 7.64 18.23 6.00
CA SER A 237 8.32 17.42 7.02
C SER A 237 7.46 17.18 8.27
N GLY A 238 7.92 16.29 9.15
CA GLY A 238 7.27 16.03 10.45
C GLY A 238 6.05 15.11 10.36
N GLY A 239 5.54 14.71 11.53
CA GLY A 239 4.46 13.73 11.67
C GLY A 239 4.71 12.46 10.85
N ALA A 240 3.78 12.11 9.97
CA ALA A 240 3.89 10.97 9.08
C ALA A 240 5.00 11.10 8.02
N SER A 241 5.72 12.22 7.91
CA SER A 241 6.84 12.43 6.98
C SER A 241 8.22 12.37 7.67
N GLN A 242 9.28 12.63 6.92
CA GLN A 242 10.66 12.60 7.37
C GLN A 242 11.04 13.88 8.15
N PRO A 243 12.16 13.87 8.89
CA PRO A 243 12.74 15.07 9.49
C PRO A 243 13.03 16.18 8.46
N ALA A 244 12.95 17.44 8.89
CA ALA A 244 13.17 18.61 8.05
C ALA A 244 14.60 18.67 7.48
N SER A 245 14.74 18.79 6.16
CA SER A 245 16.04 18.86 5.46
C SER A 245 16.95 19.97 5.98
N GLU A 246 16.38 21.16 6.22
CA GLU A 246 17.11 22.33 6.72
C GLU A 246 17.65 22.07 8.14
N VAL A 247 16.79 21.55 9.02
CA VAL A 247 17.12 21.27 10.42
C VAL A 247 18.21 20.21 10.53
N ILE A 248 18.08 19.10 9.81
CA ILE A 248 19.08 18.02 9.85
C ILE A 248 20.41 18.48 9.27
N SER A 249 20.40 19.34 8.25
CA SER A 249 21.64 19.95 7.73
C SER A 249 22.34 20.80 8.78
N ASP A 250 21.63 21.67 9.48
CA ASP A 250 22.19 22.52 10.53
C ASP A 250 22.67 21.69 11.74
N VAL A 251 21.91 20.66 12.14
CA VAL A 251 22.31 19.72 13.19
C VAL A 251 23.61 19.02 12.81
N ALA A 252 23.71 18.45 11.60
CA ALA A 252 24.92 17.78 11.14
C ALA A 252 26.14 18.72 11.12
N GLU A 253 25.98 19.95 10.64
CA GLU A 253 27.03 20.97 10.65
C GLU A 253 27.47 21.31 12.09
N SER A 254 26.51 21.49 13.01
CA SER A 254 26.81 21.76 14.43
C SER A 254 27.56 20.61 15.12
N MET A 255 27.35 19.37 14.65
CA MET A 255 28.05 18.17 15.10
C MET A 255 29.39 17.95 14.37
N GLY A 256 29.84 18.94 13.58
CA GLY A 256 31.11 18.90 12.87
C GLY A 256 31.10 18.08 11.58
N ARG A 257 29.91 17.77 11.02
CA ARG A 257 29.77 16.97 9.80
C ARG A 257 29.12 17.76 8.68
N ALA A 258 29.94 18.19 7.72
CA ALA A 258 29.46 18.96 6.58
C ALA A 258 28.45 18.17 5.72
N THR A 259 27.37 18.84 5.31
CA THR A 259 26.41 18.32 4.31
C THR A 259 26.64 18.91 2.93
N GLY A 260 27.29 20.08 2.86
CA GLY A 260 27.55 20.88 1.67
C GLY A 260 26.29 21.31 0.89
N LEU A 261 25.13 21.33 1.56
CA LEU A 261 23.90 21.87 1.00
C LEU A 261 23.98 23.40 0.98
N LYS A 262 23.44 24.00 -0.09
CA LYS A 262 23.36 25.46 -0.21
C LYS A 262 22.11 25.97 0.52
N LYS A 263 22.29 26.60 1.68
CA LYS A 263 21.20 27.14 2.51
C LYS A 263 20.25 28.06 1.74
N GLU A 264 20.79 28.96 0.92
CA GLU A 264 19.99 29.84 0.05
C GLU A 264 19.09 29.09 -0.94
N ASN A 265 19.51 27.90 -1.39
CA ASN A 265 18.67 27.06 -2.23
C ASN A 265 17.60 26.36 -1.41
N GLN A 266 17.95 25.82 -0.23
CA GLN A 266 16.98 25.19 0.67
C GLN A 266 15.88 26.18 1.07
N THR A 267 16.23 27.42 1.43
CA THR A 267 15.24 28.46 1.74
C THR A 267 14.30 28.74 0.57
N ALA A 268 14.83 28.83 -0.66
CA ALA A 268 14.01 29.03 -1.85
C ALA A 268 13.09 27.84 -2.14
N VAL A 269 13.62 26.61 -2.03
CA VAL A 269 12.86 25.36 -2.19
C VAL A 269 11.74 25.30 -1.16
N ASN A 270 12.03 25.59 0.12
CA ASN A 270 11.01 25.60 1.15
C ASN A 270 9.95 26.67 0.92
N SER A 271 10.36 27.90 0.57
CA SER A 271 9.42 29.01 0.28
C SER A 271 8.45 28.67 -0.84
N HIS A 272 8.90 27.91 -1.84
CA HIS A 272 8.06 27.35 -2.89
C HIS A 272 7.05 26.34 -2.31
N PHE A 273 7.54 25.33 -1.60
CA PHE A 273 6.70 24.26 -1.07
C PHE A 273 5.76 24.70 0.06
N VAL A 274 6.04 25.79 0.78
CA VAL A 274 5.07 26.42 1.71
C VAL A 274 3.81 26.83 0.95
N LYS A 275 3.94 27.49 -0.22
CA LYS A 275 2.79 27.89 -1.04
C LYS A 275 2.00 26.67 -1.54
N VAL A 276 2.70 25.60 -1.92
CA VAL A 276 2.08 24.34 -2.35
C VAL A 276 1.34 23.67 -1.18
N ALA A 277 1.97 23.59 -0.01
CA ALA A 277 1.36 23.04 1.21
C ALA A 277 0.11 23.84 1.59
N ASP A 278 0.15 25.17 1.54
CA ASP A 278 -0.99 26.03 1.85
C ASP A 278 -2.15 25.84 0.87
N LYS A 279 -1.86 25.66 -0.43
CA LYS A 279 -2.88 25.29 -1.43
C LYS A 279 -3.60 24.00 -1.04
N TYR A 280 -2.86 22.97 -0.64
CA TYR A 280 -3.44 21.66 -0.33
C TYR A 280 -4.05 21.54 1.07
N LYS A 281 -3.60 22.35 2.03
CA LYS A 281 -4.28 22.55 3.32
C LYS A 281 -5.66 23.17 3.10
N LYS A 282 -5.73 24.26 2.30
CA LYS A 282 -7.00 24.92 1.96
C LYS A 282 -7.98 24.00 1.22
N SER A 283 -7.47 23.07 0.41
CA SER A 283 -8.31 22.09 -0.28
C SER A 283 -8.68 20.87 0.57
N GLY A 284 -8.17 20.74 1.81
CA GLY A 284 -8.38 19.58 2.68
C GLY A 284 -7.68 18.29 2.23
N ILE A 285 -6.80 18.34 1.22
CA ILE A 285 -6.07 17.15 0.74
C ILE A 285 -4.85 16.87 1.63
N LEU A 286 -4.16 17.93 2.07
CA LEU A 286 -3.10 17.78 3.07
C LEU A 286 -3.77 17.63 4.44
N ASN A 287 -3.63 16.44 5.04
CA ASN A 287 -4.24 16.13 6.33
C ASN A 287 -3.38 16.71 7.47
N ILE A 288 -3.95 17.65 8.22
CA ILE A 288 -3.26 18.27 9.36
C ILE A 288 -2.98 17.24 10.47
N GLN A 289 -3.86 16.24 10.65
CA GLN A 289 -3.62 15.17 11.63
C GLN A 289 -2.38 14.34 11.29
N SER A 290 -2.04 14.20 10.00
CA SER A 290 -0.81 13.53 9.58
C SER A 290 0.46 14.28 9.98
N LEU A 291 0.38 15.52 10.46
CA LEU A 291 1.51 16.26 11.00
C LEU A 291 1.73 16.00 12.51
N SER A 292 0.77 15.37 13.17
CA SER A 292 0.83 15.10 14.61
C SER A 292 1.82 13.99 14.94
N THR A 293 2.34 14.05 16.16
CA THR A 293 3.09 12.94 16.77
C THR A 293 2.11 11.98 17.44
N ILE A 294 2.30 10.69 17.22
CA ILE A 294 1.46 9.57 17.68
C ILE A 294 2.39 8.53 18.33
N PRO A 295 2.73 8.66 19.61
CA PRO A 295 3.65 7.74 20.31
C PRO A 295 3.16 6.29 20.36
N GLU A 296 1.84 6.07 20.31
CA GLU A 296 1.18 4.76 20.35
C GLU A 296 1.63 3.83 19.21
N ILE A 297 2.21 4.41 18.14
CA ILE A 297 2.79 3.63 17.04
C ILE A 297 4.02 2.82 17.47
N ILE A 298 4.69 3.19 18.56
CA ILE A 298 5.85 2.44 19.07
C ILE A 298 5.42 1.04 19.50
N GLU A 299 4.26 0.94 20.16
CA GLU A 299 3.71 -0.32 20.64
C GLU A 299 2.93 -1.04 19.53
N SER A 300 1.99 -0.34 18.89
CA SER A 300 1.11 -0.93 17.88
C SER A 300 1.83 -1.26 16.56
N GLN A 301 2.86 -0.49 16.22
CA GLN A 301 3.60 -0.53 14.94
C GLN A 301 2.72 -0.34 13.70
N ILE A 302 1.49 0.15 13.88
CA ILE A 302 0.48 0.38 12.83
C ILE A 302 0.83 1.66 12.06
N PRO A 303 1.15 1.60 10.76
CA PRO A 303 1.40 2.81 9.98
C PRO A 303 0.15 3.71 9.93
N GLY A 304 0.33 5.03 9.95
CA GLY A 304 -0.81 5.98 9.99
C GLY A 304 -1.82 5.83 8.85
N GLY A 305 -1.37 5.45 7.64
CA GLY A 305 -2.28 5.17 6.52
C GLY A 305 -3.10 3.87 6.68
N MET A 306 -2.63 2.89 7.47
CA MET A 306 -3.43 1.72 7.86
C MET A 306 -4.49 2.12 8.88
N TYR A 307 -4.13 2.98 9.82
CA TYR A 307 -5.02 3.48 10.86
C TYR A 307 -6.26 4.19 10.30
N SER A 308 -6.07 5.23 9.47
CA SER A 308 -7.19 5.98 8.89
C SER A 308 -8.11 5.10 8.03
N ASN A 309 -7.51 4.15 7.31
CA ASN A 309 -8.21 3.20 6.47
C ASN A 309 -9.09 2.24 7.28
N MET A 310 -8.55 1.69 8.37
CA MET A 310 -9.28 0.81 9.27
C MET A 310 -10.44 1.54 9.96
N LEU A 311 -10.25 2.79 10.39
CA LEU A 311 -11.32 3.61 10.96
C LEU A 311 -12.47 3.80 9.97
N SER A 312 -12.17 4.19 8.73
CA SER A 312 -13.20 4.31 7.69
C SER A 312 -13.93 2.99 7.44
N GLN A 313 -13.24 1.85 7.47
CA GLN A 313 -13.90 0.54 7.35
C GLN A 313 -14.86 0.26 8.51
N LEU A 314 -14.44 0.52 9.75
CA LEU A 314 -15.27 0.33 10.94
C LEU A 314 -16.50 1.25 10.91
N GLU A 315 -16.34 2.50 10.50
CA GLU A 315 -17.44 3.44 10.27
C GLU A 315 -18.43 2.91 9.22
N GLU A 316 -17.93 2.43 8.07
CA GLU A 316 -18.76 1.93 6.97
C GLU A 316 -19.62 0.71 7.35
N ILE A 317 -19.11 -0.17 8.21
CA ILE A 317 -19.87 -1.33 8.70
C ILE A 317 -20.68 -1.04 9.97
N GLY A 318 -20.57 0.17 10.53
CA GLY A 318 -21.27 0.59 11.75
C GLY A 318 -20.74 -0.05 13.03
N CYS A 319 -19.44 -0.36 13.07
CA CYS A 319 -18.76 -0.98 14.21
C CYS A 319 -17.62 -0.10 14.76
N LEU A 320 -17.75 1.23 14.67
CA LEU A 320 -16.73 2.16 15.18
C LEU A 320 -16.53 2.02 16.70
N ASP A 321 -17.58 1.61 17.41
CA ASP A 321 -17.56 1.28 18.84
C ASP A 321 -16.62 0.11 19.19
N LYS A 322 -16.28 -0.75 18.22
CA LYS A 322 -15.33 -1.87 18.39
C LYS A 322 -13.88 -1.49 18.14
N TYR A 323 -13.58 -0.22 17.91
CA TYR A 323 -12.24 0.25 17.54
C TYR A 323 -11.14 -0.22 18.50
N ASP A 324 -11.32 -0.03 19.81
CA ASP A 324 -10.30 -0.40 20.80
C ASP A 324 -10.03 -1.91 20.80
N GLU A 325 -11.10 -2.71 20.65
CA GLU A 325 -10.99 -4.18 20.55
C GLU A 325 -10.20 -4.62 19.30
N VAL A 326 -10.37 -3.92 18.17
CA VAL A 326 -9.58 -4.17 16.95
C VAL A 326 -8.11 -3.82 17.17
N MET A 327 -7.82 -2.69 17.82
CA MET A 327 -6.44 -2.27 18.10
C MET A 327 -5.72 -3.28 18.99
N ASP A 328 -6.39 -3.81 20.00
CA ASP A 328 -5.87 -4.87 20.87
C ASP A 328 -5.69 -6.20 20.13
N LYS A 329 -6.53 -6.48 19.12
CA LYS A 329 -6.45 -7.71 18.32
C LYS A 329 -5.30 -7.71 17.31
N ILE A 330 -4.87 -6.54 16.81
CA ILE A 330 -3.84 -6.44 15.75
C ILE A 330 -2.50 -7.10 16.14
N PRO A 331 -1.90 -6.83 17.32
CA PRO A 331 -0.65 -7.49 17.73
C PRO A 331 -0.77 -9.02 17.77
N GLN A 332 -1.93 -9.55 18.18
CA GLN A 332 -2.19 -10.98 18.21
C GLN A 332 -2.27 -11.56 16.80
N VAL A 333 -3.02 -10.93 15.88
CA VAL A 333 -3.09 -11.38 14.48
C VAL A 333 -1.71 -11.33 13.81
N ARG A 334 -0.93 -10.28 14.09
CA ARG A 334 0.45 -10.17 13.60
C ARG A 334 1.33 -11.31 14.12
N LYS A 335 1.24 -11.66 15.41
CA LYS A 335 1.94 -12.80 16.00
C LYS A 335 1.56 -14.11 15.31
N ASP A 336 0.26 -14.34 15.15
CA ASP A 336 -0.28 -15.56 14.53
C ASP A 336 0.13 -15.72 13.06
N LEU A 337 0.37 -14.60 12.36
CA LEU A 337 0.92 -14.57 11.01
C LEU A 337 2.45 -14.69 10.96
N GLY A 338 3.11 -14.98 12.08
CA GLY A 338 4.56 -15.18 12.12
C GLY A 338 5.36 -13.88 12.11
N TRP A 339 4.83 -12.82 12.73
CA TRP A 339 5.48 -11.53 12.91
C TRP A 339 5.91 -10.79 11.64
N PRO A 340 5.09 -10.65 10.59
CA PRO A 340 5.48 -9.85 9.43
C PRO A 340 5.79 -8.39 9.83
N PRO A 341 6.75 -7.72 9.15
CA PRO A 341 6.84 -6.27 9.18
C PRO A 341 5.52 -5.64 8.70
N LEU A 342 5.00 -4.65 9.44
CA LEU A 342 3.73 -4.00 9.08
C LEU A 342 3.95 -2.90 8.04
N VAL A 343 4.23 -3.30 6.81
CA VAL A 343 4.30 -2.43 5.63
C VAL A 343 3.32 -2.91 4.56
N THR A 344 2.89 -2.04 3.64
CA THR A 344 1.97 -2.43 2.57
C THR A 344 2.58 -3.58 1.72
N PRO A 345 1.82 -4.65 1.44
CA PRO A 345 0.40 -4.86 1.74
C PRO A 345 0.09 -5.56 3.09
N LEU A 346 1.11 -6.03 3.81
CA LEU A 346 0.97 -6.85 5.03
C LEU A 346 0.25 -6.10 6.16
N SER A 347 0.47 -4.80 6.30
CA SER A 347 -0.23 -3.97 7.28
C SER A 347 -1.75 -4.00 7.12
N GLN A 348 -2.25 -3.84 5.90
CA GLN A 348 -3.69 -3.91 5.58
C GLN A 348 -4.25 -5.32 5.79
N MET A 349 -3.47 -6.35 5.44
CA MET A 349 -3.86 -7.74 5.64
C MET A 349 -4.08 -8.05 7.13
N VAL A 350 -3.16 -7.62 7.99
CA VAL A 350 -3.27 -7.77 9.44
C VAL A 350 -4.46 -6.99 10.00
N SER A 351 -4.66 -5.72 9.57
CA SER A 351 -5.79 -4.90 10.07
C SER A 351 -7.13 -5.51 9.69
N ASN A 352 -7.29 -5.88 8.41
CA ASN A 352 -8.56 -6.40 7.91
C ASN A 352 -8.90 -7.72 8.59
N GLN A 353 -7.92 -8.60 8.81
CA GLN A 353 -8.17 -9.84 9.54
C GLN A 353 -8.51 -9.60 11.01
N ALA A 354 -7.90 -8.60 11.66
CA ALA A 354 -8.27 -8.21 13.03
C ALA A 354 -9.71 -7.68 13.10
N VAL A 355 -10.11 -6.82 12.16
CA VAL A 355 -11.51 -6.36 12.03
C VAL A 355 -12.46 -7.55 11.85
N LEU A 356 -12.14 -8.49 10.95
CA LEU A 356 -12.96 -9.68 10.73
C LEU A 356 -13.10 -10.54 12.00
N ASN A 357 -12.00 -10.77 12.72
CA ASN A 357 -12.02 -11.54 13.96
C ASN A 357 -12.93 -10.90 15.02
N VAL A 358 -12.84 -9.57 15.20
CA VAL A 358 -13.62 -8.81 16.20
C VAL A 358 -15.09 -8.68 15.80
N VAL A 359 -15.37 -8.43 14.52
CA VAL A 359 -16.74 -8.34 14.02
C VAL A 359 -17.46 -9.68 14.13
N ASN A 360 -16.78 -10.79 13.80
CA ASN A 360 -17.35 -12.13 13.91
C ASN A 360 -17.38 -12.68 15.35
N GLY A 361 -16.63 -12.07 16.28
CA GLY A 361 -16.49 -12.55 17.66
C GLY A 361 -15.73 -13.88 17.82
N THR A 362 -15.18 -14.42 16.72
CA THR A 362 -14.42 -15.68 16.71
C THR A 362 -13.19 -15.50 15.83
N ASP A 363 -12.02 -15.77 16.40
CA ASP A 363 -10.75 -15.67 15.67
C ASP A 363 -10.74 -16.60 14.46
N TYR A 364 -10.36 -16.04 13.30
CA TYR A 364 -10.20 -16.76 12.04
C TYR A 364 -11.44 -17.54 11.55
N PHE A 365 -12.64 -17.28 12.06
CA PHE A 365 -13.88 -17.87 11.54
C PHE A 365 -13.94 -17.75 10.01
N SER A 366 -13.67 -16.55 9.51
CA SER A 366 -13.31 -16.31 8.11
C SER A 366 -11.86 -15.85 8.00
N VAL A 367 -11.18 -16.30 6.94
CA VAL A 367 -9.81 -15.90 6.60
C VAL A 367 -9.83 -15.22 5.24
N SER A 368 -9.23 -14.04 5.13
CA SER A 368 -9.19 -13.33 3.85
C SER A 368 -8.34 -14.07 2.81
N LYS A 369 -8.57 -13.82 1.52
CA LYS A 369 -7.79 -14.44 0.44
C LYS A 369 -6.32 -14.04 0.49
N GLU A 370 -6.04 -12.80 0.90
CA GLU A 370 -4.70 -12.27 1.10
C GLU A 370 -3.99 -13.01 2.22
N VAL A 371 -4.66 -13.23 3.36
CA VAL A 371 -4.12 -14.04 4.45
C VAL A 371 -3.89 -15.48 3.99
N GLN A 372 -4.82 -16.05 3.23
CA GLN A 372 -4.68 -17.39 2.68
C GLN A 372 -3.49 -17.50 1.71
N ALA A 373 -3.30 -16.53 0.82
CA ALA A 373 -2.16 -16.45 -0.10
C ALA A 373 -0.84 -16.24 0.66
N TYR A 374 -0.87 -15.43 1.72
CA TYR A 374 0.27 -15.22 2.62
C TYR A 374 0.72 -16.51 3.31
N ILE A 375 -0.18 -17.25 3.97
CA ILE A 375 0.18 -18.51 4.64
C ILE A 375 0.60 -19.60 3.64
N ASN A 376 0.13 -19.51 2.39
CA ASN A 376 0.58 -20.36 1.28
C ASN A 376 1.97 -19.99 0.74
N GLY A 377 2.58 -18.89 1.20
CA GLY A 377 3.92 -18.44 0.82
C GLY A 377 3.97 -17.64 -0.48
N GLU A 378 2.82 -17.11 -0.96
CA GLU A 378 2.77 -16.39 -2.22
C GLU A 378 3.50 -15.03 -2.16
N TYR A 379 3.55 -14.42 -0.98
CA TYR A 379 4.24 -13.15 -0.72
C TYR A 379 5.73 -13.31 -0.42
N GLY A 380 6.20 -14.50 -0.02
CA GLY A 380 7.60 -14.74 0.35
C GLY A 380 7.74 -15.56 1.62
N LYS A 381 8.96 -15.59 2.15
CA LYS A 381 9.33 -16.29 3.38
C LYS A 381 8.79 -15.56 4.61
N ILE A 382 7.92 -16.24 5.34
CA ILE A 382 7.38 -15.74 6.61
C ILE A 382 8.50 -15.72 7.68
N PRO A 383 8.65 -14.65 8.49
CA PRO A 383 9.78 -14.51 9.42
C PRO A 383 9.81 -15.55 10.55
N SER A 384 8.65 -16.03 10.97
CA SER A 384 8.46 -16.96 12.07
C SER A 384 7.39 -18.00 11.75
N GLU A 385 7.26 -19.02 12.61
CA GLU A 385 6.13 -19.94 12.56
C GLU A 385 4.79 -19.19 12.69
N ILE A 386 3.81 -19.62 11.89
CA ILE A 386 2.42 -19.17 11.99
C ILE A 386 1.68 -20.00 13.04
N SER A 387 0.57 -19.48 13.56
CA SER A 387 -0.25 -20.18 14.55
C SER A 387 -0.75 -21.54 14.03
N THR A 388 -0.98 -22.48 14.95
CA THR A 388 -1.46 -23.84 14.61
C THR A 388 -2.75 -23.80 13.79
N GLU A 389 -3.68 -22.89 14.12
CA GLU A 389 -4.92 -22.73 13.37
C GLU A 389 -4.68 -22.32 11.92
N LEU A 390 -3.82 -21.33 11.68
CA LEU A 390 -3.48 -20.90 10.33
C LEU A 390 -2.65 -21.95 9.59
N ALA A 391 -1.77 -22.67 10.28
CA ALA A 391 -0.99 -23.77 9.70
C ALA A 391 -1.90 -24.88 9.16
N MET A 392 -3.00 -25.20 9.83
CA MET A 392 -3.99 -26.19 9.36
C MET A 392 -4.71 -25.75 8.08
N ARG A 393 -4.80 -24.44 7.81
CA ARG A 393 -5.42 -23.87 6.61
C ARG A 393 -4.45 -23.72 5.44
N LYS A 394 -3.16 -23.97 5.66
CA LYS A 394 -2.15 -23.89 4.60
C LYS A 394 -2.42 -24.96 3.54
N SER A 395 -2.44 -24.55 2.28
CA SER A 395 -2.59 -25.47 1.16
C SER A 395 -1.43 -26.48 1.15
N ARG A 396 -1.75 -27.77 0.96
CA ARG A 396 -0.74 -28.83 0.75
C ARG A 396 -0.08 -28.73 -0.63
N VAL A 397 -0.67 -27.96 -1.54
CA VAL A 397 -0.14 -27.71 -2.88
C VAL A 397 0.46 -26.32 -2.89
N THR A 398 1.77 -26.22 -3.11
CA THR A 398 2.43 -24.94 -3.37
C THR A 398 1.89 -24.36 -4.68
N PRO A 399 1.24 -23.19 -4.67
CA PRO A 399 0.75 -22.57 -5.89
C PRO A 399 1.93 -22.31 -6.84
N LYS A 400 1.85 -22.78 -8.10
CA LYS A 400 2.81 -22.36 -9.11
C LYS A 400 2.57 -20.88 -9.39
N LYS A 401 3.51 -20.00 -8.99
CA LYS A 401 3.53 -18.58 -9.35
C LYS A 401 3.40 -18.45 -10.88
N ARG A 402 2.19 -18.11 -11.37
CA ARG A 402 1.91 -17.86 -12.79
C ARG A 402 1.63 -16.38 -12.97
N PHE A 403 2.59 -15.66 -13.51
CA PHE A 403 2.46 -14.25 -13.84
C PHE A 403 2.26 -14.08 -15.35
N PRO A 404 1.58 -13.00 -15.79
CA PRO A 404 1.54 -12.63 -17.20
C PRO A 404 2.95 -12.59 -17.80
N THR A 405 3.13 -13.20 -18.97
CA THR A 405 4.34 -13.05 -19.78
C THR A 405 4.27 -11.76 -20.58
N TRP A 406 5.41 -11.24 -21.06
CA TRP A 406 5.38 -10.03 -21.89
C TRP A 406 4.54 -10.21 -23.15
N LYS A 407 4.65 -11.37 -23.81
CA LYS A 407 3.81 -11.72 -24.96
C LYS A 407 2.31 -11.66 -24.65
N SER A 408 1.91 -12.05 -23.44
CA SER A 408 0.50 -11.93 -23.02
C SER A 408 0.09 -10.47 -22.78
N VAL A 409 0.98 -9.65 -22.22
CA VAL A 409 0.79 -8.21 -22.04
C VAL A 409 0.63 -7.51 -23.39
N GLU A 410 1.51 -7.80 -24.36
CA GLU A 410 1.42 -7.29 -25.73
C GLU A 410 0.12 -7.70 -26.42
N SER A 411 -0.29 -8.95 -26.29
CA SER A 411 -1.53 -9.44 -26.90
C SER A 411 -2.77 -8.74 -26.33
N VAL A 412 -2.78 -8.38 -25.05
CA VAL A 412 -3.94 -7.77 -24.39
C VAL A 412 -3.96 -6.25 -24.61
N TYR A 413 -2.81 -5.59 -24.53
CA TYR A 413 -2.73 -4.12 -24.51
C TYR A 413 -2.10 -3.50 -25.76
N GLY A 414 -1.57 -4.29 -26.69
CA GLY A 414 -0.86 -3.78 -27.88
C GLY A 414 -1.70 -2.87 -28.78
N ASN A 415 -3.03 -3.01 -28.77
CA ASN A 415 -3.92 -2.15 -29.55
C ASN A 415 -4.07 -0.72 -28.96
N ILE A 416 -3.74 -0.53 -27.68
CA ILE A 416 -3.87 0.77 -26.99
C ILE A 416 -2.51 1.37 -26.62
N ALA A 417 -1.49 0.54 -26.45
CA ALA A 417 -0.15 0.95 -26.06
C ALA A 417 0.67 1.39 -27.28
N LYS A 418 1.40 2.51 -27.15
CA LYS A 418 2.26 3.03 -28.23
C LYS A 418 3.72 2.61 -28.09
N ASN A 419 4.13 2.11 -26.92
CA ASN A 419 5.50 1.74 -26.59
C ASN A 419 5.55 0.85 -25.33
N ASP A 420 6.73 0.37 -24.96
CA ASP A 420 6.95 -0.49 -23.79
C ASP A 420 6.52 0.19 -22.46
N CYS A 421 6.67 1.50 -22.32
CA CYS A 421 6.23 2.23 -21.12
C CYS A 421 4.70 2.17 -20.95
N ASP A 422 3.95 2.26 -22.05
CA ASP A 422 2.48 2.10 -22.05
C ASP A 422 2.08 0.66 -21.69
N LEU A 423 2.76 -0.33 -22.26
CA LEU A 423 2.54 -1.75 -21.95
C LEU A 423 2.82 -2.04 -20.47
N LEU A 424 3.91 -1.50 -19.92
CA LEU A 424 4.24 -1.61 -18.49
C LEU A 424 3.17 -0.94 -17.62
N THR A 425 2.70 0.24 -18.00
CA THR A 425 1.63 0.96 -17.28
C THR A 425 0.36 0.10 -17.18
N CYS A 426 -0.08 -0.49 -18.29
CA CYS A 426 -1.21 -1.42 -18.30
C CYS A 426 -0.91 -2.74 -17.58
N SER A 427 0.30 -3.27 -17.70
CA SER A 427 0.66 -4.52 -17.00
C SER A 427 0.60 -4.34 -15.48
N LEU A 428 1.04 -3.19 -14.97
CA LEU A 428 1.05 -2.94 -13.53
C LEU A 428 -0.34 -2.58 -13.01
N PHE A 429 -1.15 -1.84 -13.78
CA PHE A 429 -2.40 -1.24 -13.32
C PHE A 429 -3.62 -1.51 -14.22
N ASP A 430 -3.65 -2.64 -14.91
CA ASP A 430 -4.70 -3.15 -15.82
C ASP A 430 -5.77 -2.12 -16.23
N SER A 431 -6.95 -2.16 -15.61
CA SER A 431 -8.11 -1.33 -15.97
C SER A 431 -7.84 0.18 -15.83
N VAL A 432 -7.04 0.58 -14.84
CA VAL A 432 -6.68 1.98 -14.57
C VAL A 432 -5.70 2.47 -15.62
N GLY A 433 -4.68 1.66 -15.95
CA GLY A 433 -3.74 1.94 -17.02
C GLY A 433 -4.44 2.04 -18.38
N GLN A 434 -5.33 1.09 -18.70
CA GLN A 434 -6.12 1.13 -19.93
C GLN A 434 -6.98 2.40 -20.03
N ARG A 435 -7.66 2.77 -18.93
CA ARG A 435 -8.50 3.98 -18.87
C ARG A 435 -7.66 5.24 -19.07
N PHE A 436 -6.52 5.32 -18.40
CA PHE A 436 -5.58 6.42 -18.56
C PHE A 436 -5.11 6.54 -20.00
N LEU A 437 -4.62 5.47 -20.63
CA LEU A 437 -4.12 5.51 -22.01
C LEU A 437 -5.19 5.93 -23.02
N LYS A 438 -6.45 5.50 -22.84
CA LYS A 438 -7.60 5.88 -23.69
C LYS A 438 -7.99 7.36 -23.54
N ASN A 439 -7.69 7.96 -22.39
CA ASN A 439 -8.04 9.33 -22.06
C ASN A 439 -6.85 10.30 -22.11
N ARG A 440 -5.62 9.79 -22.26
CA ARG A 440 -4.39 10.58 -22.29
C ARG A 440 -4.46 11.64 -23.39
N GLY A 441 -4.24 12.89 -23.01
CA GLY A 441 -4.31 14.05 -23.91
C GLY A 441 -5.71 14.64 -24.11
N LYS A 442 -6.75 14.11 -23.46
CA LYS A 442 -8.07 14.75 -23.38
C LYS A 442 -8.14 15.58 -22.10
N GLU A 443 -8.65 16.81 -22.20
CA GLU A 443 -8.98 17.61 -21.02
C GLU A 443 -10.04 16.89 -20.19
N ASN A 444 -9.80 16.79 -18.88
CA ASN A 444 -10.70 16.14 -17.96
C ASN A 444 -11.89 17.08 -17.70
N THR A 445 -12.94 17.01 -18.52
CA THR A 445 -14.20 17.77 -18.32
C THR A 445 -15.00 17.26 -17.12
N GLY A 446 -14.63 16.12 -16.55
CA GLY A 446 -15.16 15.63 -15.29
C GLY A 446 -14.51 16.36 -14.13
N LYS A 447 -15.27 17.24 -13.45
CA LYS A 447 -14.97 17.61 -12.07
C LYS A 447 -14.73 16.31 -11.31
N ALA A 448 -13.52 16.10 -10.81
CA ALA A 448 -13.38 15.23 -9.66
C ALA A 448 -14.22 15.89 -8.57
N GLU A 449 -15.42 15.36 -8.32
CA GLU A 449 -16.15 15.69 -7.09
C GLU A 449 -15.30 15.19 -5.93
N ILE A 450 -14.41 16.06 -5.48
CA ILE A 450 -13.91 16.03 -4.12
C ILE A 450 -15.12 16.45 -3.29
N LYS A 451 -15.89 15.47 -2.80
CA LYS A 451 -16.76 15.75 -1.66
C LYS A 451 -15.82 16.07 -0.51
N SER A 452 -15.63 17.35 -0.22
CA SER A 452 -15.22 17.77 1.11
C SER A 452 -16.25 17.19 2.07
N ALA A 453 -15.84 16.29 2.94
CA ALA A 453 -16.62 16.05 4.16
C ALA A 453 -16.53 17.35 4.97
N SER A 454 -17.46 18.27 4.74
CA SER A 454 -17.75 19.30 5.73
C SER A 454 -18.33 18.57 6.94
N LEU A 455 -17.58 18.55 8.04
CA LEU A 455 -18.15 18.22 9.33
C LEU A 455 -19.37 19.13 9.54
N PRO A 456 -20.56 18.61 9.88
CA PRO A 456 -21.67 19.48 10.23
C PRO A 456 -21.27 20.34 11.43
N GLU A 457 -21.47 21.65 11.33
CA GLU A 457 -21.37 22.57 12.47
C GLU A 457 -22.33 22.07 13.56
N ILE A 458 -21.77 21.57 14.67
CA ILE A 458 -22.53 21.31 15.88
C ILE A 458 -22.84 22.68 16.49
N ARG A 459 -23.99 23.26 16.14
CA ARG A 459 -24.61 24.30 16.96
C ARG A 459 -25.17 23.63 18.20
N VAL A 460 -24.52 23.87 19.33
CA VAL A 460 -25.06 23.54 20.64
C VAL A 460 -26.14 24.57 20.95
N GLU A 461 -27.41 24.22 20.74
CA GLU A 461 -28.53 24.97 21.33
C GLU A 461 -28.82 24.41 22.73
N PRO A 462 -29.08 25.26 23.73
CA PRO A 462 -29.42 24.81 25.08
C PRO A 462 -30.77 24.10 25.08
N CYS A 463 -30.84 22.92 25.69
CA CYS A 463 -32.06 22.14 25.84
C CYS A 463 -32.99 22.81 26.87
N GLU A 464 -34.13 23.34 26.42
CA GLU A 464 -35.30 23.54 27.26
C GLU A 464 -36.31 22.41 27.01
N SER A 465 -36.80 21.89 28.13
CA SER A 465 -37.73 20.78 28.28
C SER A 465 -39.02 20.93 27.49
N LEU A 466 -39.46 19.86 26.81
CA LEU A 466 -40.88 19.60 26.60
C LEU A 466 -41.14 18.09 26.45
N ASN A 467 -41.99 17.61 27.36
CA ASN A 467 -42.51 16.26 27.46
C ASN A 467 -43.31 15.87 26.22
N ALA A 468 -43.03 14.68 25.66
CA ALA A 468 -44.03 13.86 24.98
C ALA A 468 -43.60 12.40 25.07
N GLU A 469 -44.38 11.62 25.82
CA GLU A 469 -44.28 10.18 25.96
C GLU A 469 -44.55 9.50 24.61
N ILE A 470 -43.60 8.69 24.13
CA ILE A 470 -43.88 7.49 23.35
C ILE A 470 -42.94 6.40 23.89
N GLU A 471 -43.52 5.36 24.48
CA GLU A 471 -42.80 4.21 25.03
C GLU A 471 -41.95 3.48 23.99
N PRO A 472 -40.84 2.83 24.42
CA PRO A 472 -39.90 2.15 23.53
C PRO A 472 -40.36 0.71 23.25
N ASP A 473 -40.38 0.31 21.97
CA ASP A 473 -40.46 -1.11 21.61
C ASP A 473 -39.05 -1.70 21.60
N TYR A 474 -38.63 -2.12 22.80
CA TYR A 474 -37.46 -2.94 23.07
C TYR A 474 -37.83 -4.41 22.79
N ASP A 475 -37.67 -4.89 21.56
CA ASP A 475 -37.46 -6.33 21.31
C ASP A 475 -36.97 -6.64 19.90
N SER A 476 -35.69 -7.02 19.79
CA SER A 476 -35.16 -8.14 19.00
C SER A 476 -33.67 -7.95 18.70
N TYR A 477 -32.88 -8.21 19.74
CA TYR A 477 -31.58 -8.85 19.55
C TYR A 477 -31.82 -10.20 18.87
N LEU A 478 -31.53 -10.30 17.57
CA LEU A 478 -31.46 -11.59 16.88
C LEU A 478 -30.21 -11.60 15.99
N ASP A 479 -29.33 -12.53 16.32
CA ASP A 479 -28.23 -13.03 15.52
C ASP A 479 -28.54 -12.99 14.02
N PHE A 480 -27.68 -12.36 13.24
CA PHE A 480 -27.74 -12.45 11.78
C PHE A 480 -26.46 -13.06 11.23
N ASP A 481 -26.31 -14.33 11.62
CA ASP A 481 -25.74 -15.37 10.76
C ASP A 481 -26.44 -15.34 9.38
N PHE A 482 -25.80 -15.86 8.34
CA PHE A 482 -26.35 -15.90 6.97
C PHE A 482 -27.86 -16.18 6.97
N SER A 483 -28.70 -15.17 6.73
CA SER A 483 -30.14 -15.41 6.70
C SER A 483 -30.47 -16.14 5.40
N VAL A 484 -30.43 -17.46 5.47
CA VAL A 484 -31.31 -18.31 4.69
C VAL A 484 -32.71 -17.94 5.13
N ASN A 485 -33.35 -17.02 4.41
CA ASN A 485 -34.75 -16.73 4.60
C ASN A 485 -35.51 -18.00 4.17
N ASN A 486 -35.85 -18.88 5.12
CA ASN A 486 -36.53 -20.16 4.89
C ASN A 486 -37.94 -20.04 4.27
N LEU A 487 -38.37 -18.82 3.91
CA LEU A 487 -39.61 -18.51 3.20
C LEU A 487 -39.39 -18.20 1.70
N THR A 488 -38.15 -18.06 1.25
CA THR A 488 -37.79 -17.90 -0.17
C THR A 488 -36.56 -18.74 -0.46
N ASN A 489 -36.59 -19.67 -1.42
CA ASN A 489 -35.42 -20.46 -1.86
C ASN A 489 -34.35 -19.58 -2.56
N LYS A 490 -34.02 -18.42 -1.99
CA LYS A 490 -33.25 -17.32 -2.55
C LYS A 490 -32.30 -16.79 -1.48
N THR A 491 -31.01 -16.85 -1.76
CA THR A 491 -29.94 -16.26 -0.97
C THR A 491 -29.53 -14.96 -1.64
N MET A 492 -29.66 -13.84 -0.92
CA MET A 492 -29.23 -12.53 -1.39
C MET A 492 -27.76 -12.31 -1.01
N ILE A 493 -26.95 -11.91 -1.97
CA ILE A 493 -25.54 -11.58 -1.78
C ILE A 493 -25.41 -10.06 -1.72
N PHE A 494 -24.80 -9.57 -0.64
CA PHE A 494 -24.59 -8.16 -0.39
C PHE A 494 -23.10 -7.80 -0.44
N SER A 495 -22.80 -6.54 -0.75
CA SER A 495 -21.44 -6.03 -0.67
C SER A 495 -21.00 -5.93 0.79
N GLN A 496 -19.84 -6.52 1.09
CA GLN A 496 -19.23 -6.48 2.42
C GLN A 496 -18.35 -5.23 2.63
N LEU A 497 -17.95 -4.57 1.55
CA LEU A 497 -17.10 -3.38 1.55
C LEU A 497 -17.63 -2.36 0.54
N SER A 498 -17.43 -1.07 0.78
CA SER A 498 -17.67 -0.05 -0.24
C SER A 498 -16.53 -0.07 -1.27
N GLY A 499 -16.86 0.06 -2.55
CA GLY A 499 -15.88 -0.10 -3.62
C GLY A 499 -16.47 0.08 -5.01
N SER A 500 -15.78 -0.43 -6.01
CA SER A 500 -16.24 -0.47 -7.40
C SER A 500 -16.23 -1.89 -7.92
N VAL A 501 -17.30 -2.34 -8.58
CA VAL A 501 -17.34 -3.66 -9.21
C VAL A 501 -16.35 -3.67 -10.38
N VAL A 502 -15.26 -4.43 -10.27
CA VAL A 502 -14.24 -4.55 -11.32
C VAL A 502 -14.73 -5.46 -12.44
N LYS A 503 -15.30 -6.61 -12.07
CA LYS A 503 -15.68 -7.65 -13.02
C LYS A 503 -16.81 -8.52 -12.47
N ILE A 504 -17.77 -8.83 -13.32
CA ILE A 504 -18.80 -9.85 -13.04
C ILE A 504 -18.33 -11.15 -13.69
N CYS A 505 -18.17 -12.21 -12.89
CA CYS A 505 -17.57 -13.47 -13.34
C CYS A 505 -18.62 -14.50 -13.76
N LYS A 506 -19.88 -14.32 -13.38
CA LYS A 506 -21.00 -15.24 -13.62
C LYS A 506 -22.19 -14.53 -14.24
N ARG A 507 -23.04 -15.25 -14.96
CA ARG A 507 -24.25 -14.70 -15.62
C ARG A 507 -25.53 -15.12 -14.90
N GLU A 508 -26.58 -14.32 -15.06
CA GLU A 508 -27.93 -14.73 -14.66
C GLU A 508 -28.31 -16.05 -15.36
N GLY A 509 -28.90 -16.98 -14.62
CA GLY A 509 -29.22 -18.34 -15.06
C GLY A 509 -28.07 -19.34 -14.99
N GLU A 510 -26.85 -18.92 -14.64
CA GLU A 510 -25.70 -19.80 -14.50
C GLU A 510 -25.72 -20.56 -13.16
N ALA A 511 -25.39 -21.85 -13.20
CA ALA A 511 -25.21 -22.66 -12.00
C ALA A 511 -23.89 -22.32 -11.32
N VAL A 512 -23.90 -22.26 -10.00
CA VAL A 512 -22.74 -21.94 -9.16
C VAL A 512 -22.61 -22.95 -8.03
N GLU A 513 -21.38 -23.31 -7.71
CA GLU A 513 -21.04 -24.13 -6.55
C GLU A 513 -20.61 -23.26 -5.37
N LYS A 514 -20.73 -23.77 -4.13
CA LYS A 514 -20.18 -23.08 -2.96
C LYS A 514 -18.68 -22.85 -3.16
N GLY A 515 -18.26 -21.59 -3.03
CA GLY A 515 -16.89 -21.14 -3.26
C GLY A 515 -16.64 -20.55 -4.66
N ASP A 516 -17.57 -20.72 -5.63
CA ASP A 516 -17.41 -20.12 -6.96
C ASP A 516 -17.34 -18.59 -6.88
N VAL A 517 -16.41 -18.00 -7.62
CA VAL A 517 -16.28 -16.55 -7.74
C VAL A 517 -17.43 -15.99 -8.57
N LEU A 518 -18.22 -15.10 -7.98
CA LEU A 518 -19.39 -14.49 -8.60
C LEU A 518 -19.04 -13.16 -9.28
N LEU A 519 -18.32 -12.29 -8.57
CA LEU A 519 -17.85 -10.98 -9.04
C LEU A 519 -16.64 -10.52 -8.23
N ILE A 520 -15.92 -9.53 -8.76
CA ILE A 520 -14.73 -8.93 -8.17
C ILE A 520 -15.03 -7.45 -7.92
N CYS A 521 -14.79 -6.97 -6.70
CA CYS A 521 -14.91 -5.57 -6.30
C CYS A 521 -13.54 -5.01 -5.92
N GLU A 522 -13.18 -3.82 -6.39
CA GLU A 522 -12.03 -3.06 -5.90
C GLU A 522 -12.47 -2.18 -4.73
N SER A 523 -11.89 -2.39 -3.56
CA SER A 523 -12.02 -1.50 -2.42
C SER A 523 -10.62 -1.16 -1.90
N MET A 524 -10.36 0.12 -1.63
CA MET A 524 -9.09 0.56 -1.04
C MET A 524 -7.83 0.07 -1.78
N LYS A 525 -7.92 0.00 -3.12
CA LYS A 525 -6.85 -0.47 -4.04
C LYS A 525 -6.59 -1.98 -4.00
N MET A 526 -7.47 -2.75 -3.38
CA MET A 526 -7.42 -4.21 -3.32
C MET A 526 -8.65 -4.81 -4.00
N GLU A 527 -8.44 -5.87 -4.77
CA GLU A 527 -9.52 -6.62 -5.42
C GLU A 527 -10.03 -7.72 -4.48
N ASN A 528 -11.32 -7.66 -4.15
CA ASN A 528 -12.04 -8.60 -3.31
C ASN A 528 -13.00 -9.39 -4.20
N GLU A 529 -12.79 -10.70 -4.36
CA GLU A 529 -13.76 -11.53 -5.07
C GLU A 529 -14.85 -12.05 -4.13
N ILE A 530 -16.09 -11.74 -4.47
CA ILE A 530 -17.30 -12.19 -3.78
C ILE A 530 -17.62 -13.61 -4.29
N THR A 531 -17.64 -14.59 -3.38
CA THR A 531 -17.87 -16.00 -3.70
C THR A 531 -19.25 -16.47 -3.30
N SER A 532 -19.74 -17.53 -3.95
CA SER A 532 -21.01 -18.15 -3.60
C SER A 532 -20.94 -18.86 -2.25
N PRO A 533 -21.84 -18.57 -1.30
CA PRO A 533 -21.91 -19.29 -0.03
C PRO A 533 -22.63 -20.65 -0.16
N ILE A 534 -23.38 -20.87 -1.24
CA ILE A 534 -24.24 -22.04 -1.46
C ILE A 534 -24.07 -22.61 -2.88
N HIS A 535 -24.59 -23.82 -3.10
CA HIS A 535 -24.83 -24.31 -4.46
C HIS A 535 -26.17 -23.76 -4.96
N GLY A 536 -26.27 -23.39 -6.23
CA GLY A 536 -27.53 -22.87 -6.75
C GLY A 536 -27.43 -22.31 -8.16
N VAL A 537 -28.42 -21.51 -8.56
CA VAL A 537 -28.45 -20.81 -9.84
C VAL A 537 -28.60 -19.32 -9.58
N ILE A 538 -27.77 -18.50 -10.22
CA ILE A 538 -27.89 -17.03 -10.11
C ILE A 538 -29.23 -16.62 -10.74
N SER A 539 -30.15 -16.09 -9.94
CA SER A 539 -31.46 -15.67 -10.43
C SER A 539 -31.44 -14.24 -10.94
N LYS A 540 -30.63 -13.37 -10.33
CA LYS A 540 -30.55 -11.96 -10.69
C LYS A 540 -29.23 -11.33 -10.28
N ILE A 541 -28.69 -10.41 -11.08
CA ILE A 541 -27.55 -9.57 -10.79
C ILE A 541 -28.03 -8.11 -10.76
N PHE A 542 -27.73 -7.40 -9.67
CA PHE A 542 -28.23 -6.04 -9.42
C PHE A 542 -27.25 -4.94 -9.79
N VAL A 543 -26.02 -5.29 -10.15
CA VAL A 543 -24.90 -4.35 -10.38
C VAL A 543 -24.23 -4.58 -11.73
N ASN A 544 -23.56 -3.55 -12.23
CA ASN A 544 -22.78 -3.59 -13.47
C ASN A 544 -21.27 -3.47 -13.21
N ALA A 545 -20.44 -3.94 -14.15
CA ALA A 545 -19.00 -3.68 -14.09
C ALA A 545 -18.72 -2.16 -14.22
N GLY A 546 -17.89 -1.63 -13.33
CA GLY A 546 -17.60 -0.21 -13.15
C GLY A 546 -18.52 0.52 -12.17
N GLU A 547 -19.59 -0.13 -11.69
CA GLU A 547 -20.54 0.48 -10.76
C GLU A 547 -19.95 0.60 -9.36
N LYS A 548 -20.20 1.72 -8.68
CA LYS A 548 -19.83 1.90 -7.28
C LYS A 548 -20.86 1.24 -6.38
N VAL A 549 -20.39 0.45 -5.44
CA VAL A 549 -21.22 -0.24 -4.44
C VAL A 549 -20.82 0.21 -3.05
N MET A 550 -21.80 0.38 -2.18
CA MET A 550 -21.64 0.64 -0.75
C MET A 550 -21.82 -0.67 0.02
N VAL A 551 -21.33 -0.72 1.26
CA VAL A 551 -21.67 -1.78 2.22
C VAL A 551 -23.19 -2.01 2.23
N LYS A 552 -23.61 -3.29 2.27
CA LYS A 552 -25.03 -3.73 2.21
C LYS A 552 -25.76 -3.44 0.89
N ASN A 553 -25.11 -2.94 -0.16
CA ASN A 553 -25.73 -2.94 -1.49
C ASN A 553 -25.98 -4.38 -1.97
N ARG A 554 -27.16 -4.63 -2.57
CA ARG A 554 -27.49 -5.91 -3.18
C ARG A 554 -26.63 -6.10 -4.41
N LEU A 555 -25.91 -7.22 -4.48
CA LEU A 555 -25.05 -7.55 -5.59
C LEU A 555 -25.72 -8.52 -6.56
N LEU A 556 -26.15 -9.67 -6.04
CA LEU A 556 -26.86 -10.70 -6.81
C LEU A 556 -27.70 -11.59 -5.90
N GLU A 557 -28.57 -12.38 -6.51
CA GLU A 557 -29.44 -13.36 -5.84
C GLU A 557 -29.16 -14.76 -6.41
N ILE A 558 -29.08 -15.76 -5.52
CA ILE A 558 -28.88 -17.18 -5.86
C ILE A 558 -30.11 -17.95 -5.41
N CYS A 559 -30.75 -18.66 -6.34
CA CYS A 559 -31.81 -19.60 -6.03
C CYS A 559 -31.23 -20.98 -5.70
N ASP A 560 -31.69 -21.58 -4.60
CA ASP A 560 -31.29 -22.92 -4.16
C ASP A 560 -32.00 -23.97 -5.03
N ASP A 561 -31.26 -24.67 -5.89
CA ASP A 561 -31.83 -25.55 -6.93
C ASP A 561 -32.00 -27.00 -6.43
N VAL A 562 -32.65 -27.17 -5.28
CA VAL A 562 -33.08 -28.50 -4.81
C VAL A 562 -34.29 -29.02 -5.63
N PHE A 563 -34.96 -28.16 -6.39
CA PHE A 563 -36.24 -28.50 -7.05
C PHE A 563 -36.13 -28.93 -8.53
N ARG A 564 -35.19 -28.42 -9.35
CA ARG A 564 -35.12 -28.85 -10.77
C ARG A 564 -34.50 -30.23 -10.96
N THR A 565 -33.64 -30.67 -10.05
CA THR A 565 -32.99 -31.99 -10.11
C THR A 565 -33.99 -33.12 -9.86
N ARG A 566 -34.94 -32.94 -8.93
CA ARG A 566 -36.03 -33.91 -8.68
C ARG A 566 -37.05 -33.97 -9.82
N GLN A 567 -37.43 -32.85 -10.43
CA GLN A 567 -38.35 -32.88 -11.58
C GLN A 567 -37.73 -33.54 -12.80
N ARG A 568 -36.45 -33.27 -13.12
CA ARG A 568 -35.76 -33.93 -14.24
C ARG A 568 -35.53 -35.43 -13.98
N TYR A 569 -35.25 -35.83 -12.74
CA TYR A 569 -35.13 -37.24 -12.37
C TYR A 569 -36.48 -37.98 -12.44
N CYS A 570 -37.57 -37.36 -11.95
CA CYS A 570 -38.93 -37.92 -12.04
C CYS A 570 -39.48 -37.93 -13.47
N GLN A 571 -39.16 -36.94 -14.31
CA GLN A 571 -39.56 -36.93 -15.72
C GLN A 571 -38.79 -37.96 -16.56
N ARG A 572 -37.49 -38.18 -16.29
CA ARG A 572 -36.72 -39.28 -16.91
C ARG A 572 -37.25 -40.66 -16.51
N LYS A 573 -37.64 -40.86 -15.25
CA LYS A 573 -38.27 -42.12 -14.80
C LYS A 573 -39.64 -42.34 -15.44
N LYS A 574 -40.44 -41.28 -15.65
CA LYS A 574 -41.73 -41.38 -16.36
C LYS A 574 -41.56 -41.66 -17.86
N SER A 575 -40.56 -41.07 -18.53
CA SER A 575 -40.32 -41.33 -19.96
C SER A 575 -39.71 -42.71 -20.24
N LEU A 576 -38.95 -43.27 -19.28
CA LEU A 576 -38.43 -44.64 -19.34
C LEU A 576 -39.51 -45.70 -18.99
N ALA A 577 -40.54 -45.34 -18.23
CA ALA A 577 -41.68 -46.22 -17.93
C ALA A 577 -42.76 -46.22 -19.03
N SER A 578 -42.82 -45.19 -19.89
CA SER A 578 -43.79 -45.09 -20.99
C SER A 578 -43.26 -45.55 -22.35
N SER A 579 -42.02 -46.04 -22.42
CA SER A 579 -41.39 -46.59 -23.64
C SER A 579 -41.13 -48.10 -23.57
N GLY A 580 -41.67 -48.77 -22.55
CA GLY A 580 -41.65 -50.22 -22.40
C GLY A 580 -43.06 -50.80 -22.35
N ARG A 581 -43.78 -50.77 -23.48
CA ARG A 581 -44.85 -51.71 -23.86
C ARG A 581 -45.00 -51.72 -25.36
#